data_AF-A0A6A0HBF2-F1
#
_entry.id   AF-A0A6A0HBF2-F1
#
_cell.length_a   1.000
_cell.length_b   1.000
_cell.length_c   1.000
_cell.angle_alpha   90.00
_cell.angle_beta   90.00
_cell.angle_gamma   90.00
#
_symmetry.space_group_name_H-M   'P 1'
#
loop_
_entity.id
_entity.type
_entity.pdbx_description
1 polymer ?
#
loop_
_entity_poly.entity_id
_entity_poly.type
_entity_poly.pdbx_seq_one_letter_code
_entity_poly.pdbx_strand_id
1 'polypeptide(L)'
;MNAGDIHGQYTDLMRLFEYGGFPPESNYLFLGDYVDRGKQSLETICLLLAYKIKYPENFFLLRGNHECASINRIYGFFDECKRRYSTKLWKTFTDCFNCLPIAAIIDEKIFCCHGGLSPDLQNMEQIRRIMRPTDVPDT
;
A
#
# COMPACT_ATOMS: atom_id res chain seq x y z
N MET A 1 3.91 -14.84 0.75
CA MET A 1 2.72 -14.70 -0.12
C MET A 1 2.75 -13.32 -0.76
N ASN A 2 2.48 -13.22 -2.06
CA ASN A 2 2.28 -11.94 -2.74
C ASN A 2 0.78 -11.65 -2.77
N ALA A 3 0.37 -10.54 -2.18
CA ALA A 3 -1.02 -10.11 -2.17
C ALA A 3 -1.19 -8.88 -3.06
N GLY A 4 -2.13 -8.95 -3.99
CA GLY A 4 -2.53 -7.83 -4.86
C GLY A 4 -3.53 -6.92 -4.16
N ASP A 5 -4.35 -6.26 -4.98
CA ASP A 5 -5.29 -5.22 -4.57
C ASP A 5 -6.29 -5.70 -3.51
N ILE A 6 -6.53 -4.86 -2.49
CA ILE A 6 -7.47 -5.14 -1.39
C ILE A 6 -8.68 -4.21 -1.43
N HIS A 7 -8.50 -2.96 -1.84
CA HIS A 7 -9.57 -1.98 -2.05
C HIS A 7 -10.61 -1.93 -0.92
N GLY A 8 -10.16 -1.82 0.34
CA GLY A 8 -11.05 -1.71 1.48
C GLY A 8 -11.96 -2.93 1.74
N GLN A 9 -11.65 -4.11 1.17
CA GLN A 9 -12.35 -5.37 1.41
C GLN A 9 -11.81 -6.09 2.66
N TYR A 10 -12.02 -5.48 3.83
CA TYR A 10 -11.45 -5.97 5.10
C TYR A 10 -11.77 -7.44 5.42
N THR A 11 -13.01 -7.88 5.16
CA THR A 11 -13.40 -9.29 5.38
C THR A 11 -12.60 -10.25 4.51
N ASP A 12 -12.32 -9.89 3.26
CA ASP A 12 -11.53 -10.74 2.36
C ASP A 12 -10.03 -10.70 2.74
N LEU A 13 -9.54 -9.58 3.26
CA LEU A 13 -8.20 -9.51 3.87
C LEU A 13 -8.06 -10.47 5.04
N MET A 14 -9.06 -10.58 5.92
CA MET A 14 -9.03 -11.53 7.03
C MET A 14 -8.99 -12.98 6.52
N ARG A 15 -9.79 -13.30 5.50
CA ARG A 15 -9.75 -14.62 4.85
C ARG A 15 -8.38 -14.91 4.24
N LEU A 16 -7.74 -13.93 3.62
CA LEU A 16 -6.40 -14.07 3.07
C LEU A 16 -5.40 -14.50 4.15
N PHE A 17 -5.49 -13.95 5.37
CA PHE A 17 -4.65 -14.40 6.49
C PHE A 17 -5.05 -15.77 7.04
N GLU A 18 -6.33 -16.10 7.08
CA GLU A 18 -6.80 -17.43 7.50
C GLU A 18 -6.25 -18.55 6.58
N TYR A 19 -6.22 -18.32 5.27
CA TYR A 19 -5.67 -19.29 4.31
C TYR A 19 -4.15 -19.22 4.17
N GLY A 20 -3.57 -18.02 4.19
CA GLY A 20 -2.15 -17.79 3.97
C GLY A 20 -1.28 -17.93 5.23
N GLY A 21 -1.89 -18.04 6.41
CA GLY A 21 -1.23 -18.02 7.71
C GLY A 21 -1.06 -16.59 8.23
N PHE A 22 -1.21 -16.40 9.54
CA PHE A 22 -1.01 -15.08 10.15
C PHE A 22 0.49 -14.75 10.24
N PRO A 23 0.86 -13.45 10.25
CA PRO A 23 2.20 -13.04 10.64
C PRO A 23 2.43 -13.27 12.16
N PRO A 24 3.64 -13.72 12.58
CA PRO A 24 4.87 -13.84 11.80
C PRO A 24 5.09 -15.22 11.17
N GLU A 25 4.19 -16.18 11.33
CA GLU A 25 4.34 -17.54 10.81
C GLU A 25 4.42 -17.57 9.27
N SER A 26 3.98 -16.50 8.61
CA SER A 26 4.09 -16.31 7.16
C SER A 26 4.59 -14.91 6.79
N ASN A 27 5.42 -14.86 5.73
CA ASN A 27 5.94 -13.63 5.16
C ASN A 27 4.99 -13.06 4.09
N TYR A 28 4.75 -11.76 4.12
CA TYR A 28 3.84 -11.07 3.22
C TYR A 28 4.51 -9.91 2.50
N LEU A 29 4.30 -9.84 1.19
CA LEU A 29 4.54 -8.67 0.37
C LEU A 29 3.21 -8.26 -0.27
N PHE A 30 2.69 -7.11 0.13
CA PHE A 30 1.55 -6.49 -0.53
C PHE A 30 2.00 -5.49 -1.58
N LEU A 31 1.32 -5.50 -2.71
CA LEU A 31 1.69 -4.73 -3.89
C LEU A 31 1.00 -3.36 -3.99
N GLY A 32 0.22 -2.94 -2.99
CA GLY A 32 -0.51 -1.66 -3.01
C GLY A 32 -2.03 -1.83 -3.09
N ASP A 33 -2.74 -0.73 -3.32
CA ASP A 33 -4.18 -0.64 -3.50
C ASP A 33 -4.97 -1.20 -2.32
N TYR A 34 -4.68 -0.61 -1.15
CA TYR A 34 -5.29 -0.96 0.13
C TYR A 34 -6.64 -0.29 0.33
N VAL A 35 -6.77 0.93 -0.20
CA VAL A 35 -7.91 1.83 0.05
C VAL A 35 -8.77 2.02 -1.20
N ASP A 36 -9.86 2.79 -1.03
CA ASP A 36 -10.89 3.10 -2.02
C ASP A 36 -11.76 1.90 -2.45
N ARG A 37 -12.86 2.21 -3.15
CA ARG A 37 -13.88 1.29 -3.70
C ARG A 37 -14.67 0.47 -2.67
N GLY A 38 -14.00 -0.13 -1.69
CA GLY A 38 -14.60 -0.81 -0.56
C GLY A 38 -15.07 0.15 0.53
N LYS A 39 -15.77 -0.41 1.52
CA LYS A 39 -16.40 0.36 2.61
C LYS A 39 -15.57 0.41 3.89
N GLN A 40 -14.49 -0.36 3.96
CA GLN A 40 -13.69 -0.59 5.17
C GLN A 40 -12.21 -0.28 4.92
N SER A 41 -11.92 0.79 4.15
CA SER A 41 -10.54 1.14 3.80
C SER A 41 -9.73 1.51 5.05
N LEU A 42 -10.36 2.20 6.01
CA LEU A 42 -9.72 2.57 7.27
C LEU A 42 -9.32 1.34 8.08
N GLU A 43 -10.21 0.37 8.23
CA GLU A 43 -9.90 -0.88 8.94
C GLU A 43 -8.77 -1.65 8.24
N THR A 44 -8.84 -1.76 6.91
CA THR A 44 -7.81 -2.42 6.09
C THR A 44 -6.45 -1.78 6.31
N ILE A 45 -6.30 -0.47 6.06
CA ILE A 45 -4.99 0.17 6.13
C ILE A 45 -4.45 0.22 7.57
N CYS A 46 -5.30 0.43 8.57
CA CYS A 46 -4.89 0.40 9.97
C CYS A 46 -4.34 -0.98 10.37
N LEU A 47 -5.00 -2.06 9.96
CA LEU A 47 -4.53 -3.42 10.25
C LEU A 47 -3.18 -3.70 9.58
N LEU A 48 -3.05 -3.36 8.30
CA LEU A 48 -1.81 -3.57 7.53
C LEU A 48 -0.64 -2.78 8.13
N LEU A 49 -0.85 -1.51 8.51
CA LEU A 49 0.17 -0.70 9.17
C LEU A 49 0.52 -1.25 10.56
N ALA A 50 -0.46 -1.74 11.33
CA ALA A 50 -0.20 -2.37 12.62
C ALA A 50 0.66 -3.64 12.46
N TYR A 51 0.40 -4.47 11.46
CA TYR A 51 1.25 -5.63 11.15
C TYR A 51 2.64 -5.21 10.68
N LYS A 52 2.76 -4.14 9.88
CA LYS A 52 4.07 -3.61 9.47
C LYS A 52 4.90 -3.17 10.67
N ILE A 53 4.28 -2.50 11.65
CA ILE A 53 4.95 -2.07 12.89
C ILE A 53 5.34 -3.28 13.74
N LYS A 54 4.45 -4.27 13.87
CA LYS A 54 4.66 -5.43 14.72
C LYS A 54 5.68 -6.43 14.15
N TYR A 55 5.72 -6.58 12.83
CA TYR A 55 6.54 -7.57 12.13
C TYR A 55 7.30 -6.94 10.95
N PRO A 56 8.22 -5.99 11.22
CA PRO A 56 8.88 -5.19 10.17
C PRO A 56 9.70 -6.03 9.19
N GLU A 57 10.22 -7.18 9.61
CA GLU A 57 11.06 -8.10 8.83
C GLU A 57 10.27 -9.16 8.04
N ASN A 58 8.96 -9.28 8.29
CA ASN A 58 8.11 -10.32 7.69
C ASN A 58 6.95 -9.72 6.88
N PHE A 59 6.59 -8.47 7.13
CA PHE A 59 5.45 -7.80 6.54
C PHE A 59 5.90 -6.57 5.75
N PHE A 60 5.68 -6.59 4.44
CA PHE A 60 6.13 -5.57 3.50
C PHE A 60 4.94 -4.99 2.73
N LEU A 61 4.89 -3.66 2.63
CA LEU A 61 3.84 -2.91 1.96
C LEU A 61 4.48 -2.07 0.87
N LEU A 62 4.04 -2.25 -0.38
CA LEU A 62 4.37 -1.34 -1.47
C LEU A 62 3.26 -0.30 -1.66
N ARG A 63 3.56 0.77 -2.39
CA ARG A 63 2.61 1.82 -2.75
C ARG A 63 1.87 1.45 -4.03
N GLY A 64 0.54 1.42 -4.00
CA GLY A 64 -0.31 1.38 -5.18
C GLY A 64 -0.70 2.77 -5.67
N ASN A 65 -1.44 2.85 -6.77
CA ASN A 65 -1.90 4.15 -7.29
C ASN A 65 -3.03 4.74 -6.45
N HIS A 66 -3.80 3.91 -5.74
CA HIS A 66 -4.81 4.36 -4.79
C HIS A 66 -4.20 4.91 -3.48
N GLU A 67 -2.91 4.73 -3.23
CA GLU A 67 -2.17 5.41 -2.15
C GLU A 67 -1.62 6.78 -2.58
N CYS A 68 -2.29 7.44 -3.53
CA CYS A 68 -2.02 8.81 -3.97
C CYS A 68 -3.17 9.76 -3.57
N ALA A 69 -2.83 10.98 -3.15
CA ALA A 69 -3.80 11.97 -2.69
C ALA A 69 -4.82 12.36 -3.76
N SER A 70 -4.42 12.43 -5.03
CA SER A 70 -5.32 12.80 -6.14
C SER A 70 -6.35 11.70 -6.39
N ILE A 71 -5.91 10.44 -6.39
CA ILE A 71 -6.76 9.26 -6.63
C ILE A 71 -7.73 9.05 -5.45
N ASN A 72 -7.21 8.90 -4.23
CA ASN A 72 -8.05 8.53 -3.09
C ASN A 72 -8.99 9.64 -2.59
N ARG A 73 -8.80 10.85 -3.11
CA ARG A 73 -9.75 11.95 -2.98
C ARG A 73 -11.01 11.76 -3.82
N ILE A 74 -10.89 11.09 -4.97
CA ILE A 74 -11.98 10.88 -5.93
C ILE A 74 -12.69 9.54 -5.68
N TYR A 75 -11.95 8.51 -5.26
CA TYR A 75 -12.46 7.13 -5.23
C TYR A 75 -12.94 6.64 -3.85
N GLY A 76 -13.00 7.52 -2.85
CA GLY A 76 -13.83 7.36 -1.67
C GLY A 76 -13.11 7.38 -0.33
N PHE A 77 -11.80 7.15 -0.25
CA PHE A 77 -11.08 7.12 1.02
C PHE A 77 -11.08 8.47 1.74
N PHE A 78 -10.95 9.58 1.00
CA PHE A 78 -11.09 10.92 1.57
C PHE A 78 -12.45 11.12 2.24
N ASP A 79 -13.53 10.74 1.54
CA ASP A 79 -14.88 10.87 2.07
C ASP A 79 -15.13 9.92 3.24
N GLU A 80 -14.55 8.72 3.22
CA GLU A 80 -14.58 7.78 4.35
C GLU A 80 -13.93 8.41 5.60
N CYS A 81 -12.70 8.94 5.45
CA CYS A 81 -11.97 9.61 6.53
C CYS A 81 -12.73 10.83 7.05
N LYS A 82 -13.22 11.69 6.14
CA LYS A 82 -13.95 12.91 6.47
C LYS A 82 -15.26 12.60 7.21
N ARG A 83 -16.01 11.59 6.76
CA ARG A 83 -17.31 11.23 7.34
C ARG A 83 -17.19 10.57 8.70
N ARG A 84 -16.19 9.69 8.88
CA ARG A 84 -16.03 8.88 10.10
C ARG A 84 -15.14 9.55 11.15
N TYR A 85 -14.21 10.40 10.71
CA TYR A 85 -13.21 11.04 11.57
C TYR A 85 -12.97 12.49 11.16
N SER A 86 -11.89 12.78 10.43
CA SER A 86 -11.53 14.14 10.03
C SER A 86 -10.73 14.17 8.73
N THR A 87 -10.73 15.33 8.08
CA THR A 87 -9.84 15.61 6.94
C THR A 87 -8.37 15.63 7.35
N LYS A 88 -8.07 15.91 8.62
CA LYS A 88 -6.70 15.83 9.17
C LYS A 88 -6.18 14.40 9.15
N LEU A 89 -7.02 13.42 9.50
CA LEU A 89 -6.65 12.01 9.47
C LEU A 89 -6.27 11.56 8.05
N TRP A 90 -7.05 11.97 7.05
CA TRP A 90 -6.72 11.69 5.64
C TRP A 90 -5.37 12.26 5.22
N LYS A 91 -5.02 13.49 5.65
CA LYS A 91 -3.69 14.07 5.39
C LYS A 91 -2.59 13.23 6.04
N THR A 92 -2.78 12.77 7.27
CA THR A 92 -1.81 11.88 7.94
C THR A 92 -1.60 10.57 7.19
N PHE A 93 -2.67 9.97 6.64
CA PHE A 93 -2.52 8.79 5.76
C PHE A 93 -1.77 9.13 4.47
N THR A 94 -2.05 10.27 3.86
CA THR A 94 -1.33 10.74 2.67
C THR A 94 0.17 10.88 2.94
N ASP A 95 0.54 11.49 4.07
CA ASP A 95 1.95 11.62 4.48
C ASP A 95 2.60 10.24 4.70
N CYS A 96 1.87 9.29 5.28
CA CYS A 96 2.32 7.92 5.45
C CYS A 96 2.53 7.21 4.10
N PHE A 97 1.58 7.34 3.17
CA PHE A 97 1.65 6.75 1.84
C PHE A 97 2.81 7.28 1.01
N ASN A 98 3.15 8.56 1.16
CA ASN A 98 4.31 9.17 0.50
C ASN A 98 5.64 8.54 0.93
N CYS A 99 5.69 7.84 2.06
CA CYS A 99 6.86 7.11 2.55
C CYS A 99 6.93 5.66 2.04
N LEU A 100 5.86 5.12 1.45
CA LEU A 100 5.82 3.70 1.08
C LEU A 100 6.82 3.38 -0.05
N PRO A 101 7.50 2.21 0.01
CA PRO A 101 8.29 1.70 -1.10
C PRO A 101 7.46 1.50 -2.36
N ILE A 102 8.04 1.74 -3.54
CA ILE A 102 7.32 1.64 -4.83
C ILE A 102 7.57 0.28 -5.50
N ALA A 103 8.66 -0.39 -5.11
CA ALA A 103 9.05 -1.69 -5.62
C ALA A 103 9.83 -2.52 -4.60
N ALA A 104 9.86 -3.83 -4.82
CA ALA A 104 10.70 -4.80 -4.11
C ALA A 104 11.39 -5.74 -5.10
N ILE A 105 12.49 -6.36 -4.64
CA ILE A 105 13.15 -7.46 -5.34
C ILE A 105 13.14 -8.66 -4.40
N ILE A 106 12.56 -9.78 -4.83
CA ILE A 106 12.52 -11.03 -4.06
C ILE A 106 13.63 -11.96 -4.58
N ASP A 107 14.45 -12.48 -3.67
CA ASP A 107 15.53 -13.44 -3.95
C ASP A 107 16.46 -12.98 -5.09
N GLU A 108 16.70 -11.67 -5.18
CA GLU A 108 17.50 -11.02 -6.24
C GLU A 108 17.03 -11.29 -7.68
N LYS A 109 15.85 -11.89 -7.86
CA LYS A 109 15.36 -12.42 -9.14
C LYS A 109 14.04 -11.82 -9.57
N ILE A 110 13.11 -11.61 -8.64
CA ILE A 110 11.73 -11.24 -8.97
C ILE A 110 11.50 -9.78 -8.60
N PHE A 111 11.39 -8.93 -9.62
CA PHE A 111 10.96 -7.54 -9.46
C PHE A 111 9.45 -7.48 -9.22
N CYS A 112 9.05 -6.81 -8.15
CA CYS A 112 7.66 -6.62 -7.76
C CYS A 112 7.35 -5.12 -7.68
N CYS A 113 6.28 -4.69 -8.34
CA CYS A 113 5.72 -3.35 -8.23
C CYS A 113 4.20 -3.43 -8.46
N HIS A 114 3.48 -2.36 -8.13
CA HIS A 114 2.03 -2.33 -8.29
C HIS A 114 1.59 -2.38 -9.77
N GLY A 115 2.03 -1.40 -10.56
CA GLY A 115 1.62 -1.27 -11.96
C GLY A 115 2.50 -2.05 -12.93
N GLY A 116 3.70 -1.55 -13.19
CA GLY A 116 4.60 -2.15 -14.19
C GLY A 116 5.83 -1.30 -14.48
N LEU A 117 6.51 -1.62 -15.59
CA LEU A 117 7.72 -0.93 -16.03
C LEU A 117 7.38 0.36 -16.78
N SER A 118 8.09 1.44 -16.46
CA SER A 118 8.08 2.68 -17.25
C SER A 118 9.02 2.55 -18.46
N PRO A 119 8.69 3.11 -19.64
CA PRO A 119 9.63 3.20 -20.76
C PRO A 119 10.92 3.97 -20.40
N ASP A 120 10.84 4.87 -19.41
CA ASP A 120 11.98 5.65 -18.92
C ASP A 120 12.82 4.89 -17.88
N LEU A 121 12.36 3.73 -17.43
CA LEU A 121 13.07 2.88 -16.49
C LEU A 121 14.11 2.04 -17.24
N GLN A 122 15.33 2.55 -17.29
CA GLN A 122 16.47 1.90 -17.93
C GLN A 122 17.25 1.02 -16.96
N ASN A 123 17.25 1.36 -15.66
CA ASN A 123 17.93 0.60 -14.63
C ASN A 123 17.25 0.73 -13.25
N MET A 124 17.46 -0.27 -12.40
CA MET A 124 16.89 -0.33 -11.04
C MET A 124 17.44 0.75 -10.09
N GLU A 125 18.59 1.34 -10.41
CA GLU A 125 19.20 2.40 -9.62
C GLU A 125 18.35 3.68 -9.69
N GLN A 126 17.64 3.92 -10.79
CA GLN A 126 16.66 5.01 -10.88
C GLN A 126 15.59 4.90 -9.78
N ILE A 127 15.07 3.71 -9.51
CA ILE A 127 14.07 3.50 -8.44
C ILE A 127 14.70 3.72 -7.06
N ARG A 128 15.94 3.25 -6.84
CA ARG A 128 16.64 3.41 -5.56
C ARG A 128 16.92 4.87 -5.21
N ARG A 129 17.11 5.72 -6.23
CA ARG A 129 17.39 7.16 -6.09
C ARG A 129 16.14 8.02 -5.85
N ILE A 130 14.94 7.45 -5.94
CA ILE A 130 13.71 8.19 -5.63
C ILE A 130 13.73 8.53 -4.14
N MET A 131 13.91 9.81 -3.83
CA MET A 131 13.84 10.31 -2.46
C MET A 131 12.41 10.18 -1.96
N ARG A 132 12.26 9.76 -0.70
CA ARG A 132 10.98 9.67 0.00
C ARG A 132 11.05 10.50 1.29
N PRO A 133 9.95 11.13 1.75
CA PRO A 133 8.61 11.09 1.17
C PRO A 133 8.51 11.80 -0.18
N THR A 134 7.68 11.27 -1.08
CA THR A 134 7.44 11.87 -2.40
C THR A 134 5.97 11.74 -2.78
N ASP A 135 5.43 12.78 -3.42
CA ASP A 135 4.10 12.71 -4.03
C ASP A 135 4.20 12.12 -5.44
N VAL A 136 3.07 11.66 -5.98
CA VAL A 136 3.01 11.22 -7.37
C VAL A 136 2.91 12.48 -8.25
N PRO A 137 3.83 12.71 -9.21
CA PRO A 137 3.75 13.86 -10.09
C PRO A 137 2.46 13.84 -10.92
N ASP A 138 1.78 14.99 -11.02
CA ASP A 138 0.76 15.19 -12.04
C ASP A 138 1.48 15.25 -13.41
N THR A 139 1.11 14.36 -14.34
CA THR A 139 1.64 14.33 -15.72
C THR A 139 1.52 15.66 -16.44
#